data_AF-A0A7S1MZL4-F1
#
_entry.id   AF-A0A7S1MZL4-F1
#
_cell.length_a   1.000
_cell.length_b   1.000
_cell.length_c   1.000
_cell.angle_alpha   90.00
_cell.angle_beta   90.00
_cell.angle_gamma   90.00
#
_symmetry.space_group_name_H-M   'P 1'
#
loop_
_entity.id
_entity.type
_entity.pdbx_description
1 polymer ?
#
loop_
_entity_poly.entity_id
_entity_poly.type
_entity_poly.pdbx_seq_one_letter_code
_entity_poly.pdbx_strand_id
1 'polypeptide(L)'
;MARGNDVQLGGITDLVLLADIKPGFVDALEVATYVDRLRKVLRTFNGLRLGSRESSAPASPYNDIVARWRIVHSFRWAVVEGKNGAPDRLLLNVNFDGGWEPYMRVIWDQLGSTLDLILCHVEGYELSCNCSFEAYARWVRAHEISADFLFIE
;
A
#
# COMPACT_ATOMS: atom_id res chain seq x y z
N MET A 1 -3.94 22.36 12.35
CA MET A 1 -2.93 21.94 11.36
C MET A 1 -1.76 21.34 12.12
N ALA A 2 -1.81 20.04 12.44
CA ALA A 2 -0.65 19.33 12.96
C ALA A 2 0.19 18.91 11.75
N ARG A 3 1.47 19.30 11.74
CA ARG A 3 2.44 18.81 10.76
C ARG A 3 2.57 17.30 10.99
N GLY A 4 2.49 16.49 9.92
CA GLY A 4 2.89 15.09 9.98
C GLY A 4 4.33 15.04 10.48
N ASN A 5 4.55 14.40 11.62
CA ASN A 5 5.88 14.17 12.14
C ASN A 5 6.44 12.97 11.36
N ASP A 6 7.04 13.25 10.20
CA ASP A 6 7.85 12.26 9.49
C ASP A 6 8.94 11.79 10.48
N VAL A 7 8.86 10.56 10.97
CA VAL A 7 9.90 9.97 11.82
C VAL A 7 11.07 9.65 10.91
N GLN A 8 11.98 10.61 10.75
CA GLN A 8 13.23 10.44 10.03
C GLN A 8 14.34 10.04 11.01
N LEU A 9 14.73 8.77 10.96
CA LEU A 9 15.84 8.23 11.75
C LEU A 9 16.96 7.84 10.79
N GLY A 10 18.10 8.51 10.86
CA GLY A 10 19.29 8.14 10.08
C GLY A 10 19.13 8.18 8.55
N GLY A 11 18.14 8.90 8.03
CA GLY A 11 17.82 8.93 6.59
C GLY A 11 16.76 7.92 6.15
N ILE A 12 16.25 7.09 7.07
CA ILE A 12 15.09 6.22 6.87
C ILE A 12 13.83 6.99 7.24
N THR A 13 12.87 6.99 6.33
CA THR A 13 11.51 7.52 6.53
C THR A 13 10.55 6.36 6.75
N ASP A 14 9.72 6.46 7.79
CA ASP A 14 8.57 5.59 8.01
C ASP A 14 7.28 6.28 7.55
N LEU A 15 6.41 5.51 6.90
CA LEU A 15 5.07 5.93 6.52
C LEU A 15 4.07 4.87 6.98
N VAL A 16 3.12 5.30 7.81
CA VAL A 16 1.95 4.51 8.19
C VAL A 16 0.72 5.12 7.54
N LEU A 17 -0.03 4.33 6.78
CA LEU A 17 -1.26 4.76 6.14
C LEU A 17 -2.43 3.91 6.62
N LEU A 18 -3.53 4.56 6.97
CA LEU A 18 -4.77 3.91 7.36
C LEU A 18 -5.93 4.50 6.56
N ALA A 19 -6.57 3.68 5.72
CA ALA A 19 -7.69 4.10 4.88
C ALA A 19 -8.90 3.19 5.04
N ASP A 20 -10.09 3.78 5.01
CA ASP A 20 -11.35 3.03 5.08
C ASP A 20 -11.56 2.22 3.81
N ILE A 21 -11.92 0.94 3.96
CA ILE A 21 -12.26 0.07 2.85
C ILE A 21 -13.71 0.36 2.46
N LYS A 22 -13.98 0.44 1.16
CA LYS A 22 -15.33 0.64 0.61
C LYS A 22 -16.29 -0.40 1.17
N PRO A 23 -17.48 -0.01 1.66
CA PRO A 23 -18.47 -0.97 2.13
C PRO A 23 -19.14 -1.70 0.96
N GLY A 24 -19.79 -2.83 1.26
CA GLY A 24 -20.65 -3.53 0.31
C GLY A 24 -19.91 -4.38 -0.72
N PHE A 25 -20.56 -4.59 -1.86
CA PHE A 25 -20.15 -5.52 -2.91
C PHE A 25 -19.43 -4.82 -4.05
N VAL A 26 -18.45 -5.51 -4.63
CA VAL A 26 -17.82 -5.10 -5.87
C VAL A 26 -18.79 -5.35 -7.02
N ASP A 27 -18.86 -4.41 -7.96
CA ASP A 27 -19.57 -4.61 -9.22
C ASP A 27 -18.77 -5.58 -10.11
N ALA A 28 -19.02 -6.87 -9.93
CA ALA A 28 -18.31 -7.95 -10.61
C ALA A 28 -19.23 -9.16 -10.79
N LEU A 29 -18.82 -10.08 -11.68
CA LEU A 29 -19.56 -11.32 -11.95
C LEU A 29 -19.69 -12.22 -10.72
N GLU A 30 -18.68 -12.22 -9.84
CA GLU A 30 -18.68 -12.93 -8.56
C GLU A 30 -19.24 -12.02 -7.46
N VAL A 31 -20.18 -12.52 -6.65
CA VAL A 31 -20.65 -11.83 -5.45
C VAL A 31 -19.53 -11.83 -4.42
N ALA A 32 -18.77 -10.73 -4.36
CA ALA A 32 -17.67 -10.54 -3.43
C ALA A 32 -17.71 -9.13 -2.85
N THR A 33 -17.40 -9.00 -1.56
CA THR A 33 -17.22 -7.68 -0.94
C THR A 33 -15.89 -7.06 -1.35
N TYR A 34 -15.76 -5.73 -1.22
CA TYR A 34 -14.47 -5.06 -1.42
C TYR A 34 -13.37 -5.62 -0.52
N VAL A 35 -13.71 -5.94 0.74
CA VAL A 35 -12.80 -6.53 1.73
C VAL A 35 -12.36 -7.94 1.30
N ASP A 36 -13.29 -8.78 0.84
CA ASP A 36 -12.96 -10.13 0.38
C ASP A 36 -12.04 -10.12 -0.83
N ARG A 37 -12.34 -9.26 -1.82
CA ARG A 37 -11.52 -9.09 -3.01
C ARG A 37 -10.13 -8.55 -2.67
N LEU A 38 -10.04 -7.55 -1.81
CA LEU A 38 -8.76 -7.02 -1.32
C LEU A 38 -7.93 -8.11 -0.63
N ARG A 39 -8.55 -8.90 0.26
CA ARG A 39 -7.89 -10.03 0.92
C ARG A 39 -7.40 -11.07 -0.08
N LYS A 40 -8.18 -11.38 -1.13
CA LYS A 40 -7.75 -12.27 -2.22
C LYS A 40 -6.52 -11.69 -2.93
N VAL A 41 -6.51 -10.40 -3.28
CA VAL A 41 -5.36 -9.72 -3.92
C VAL A 41 -4.10 -9.81 -3.04
N LEU A 42 -4.20 -9.44 -1.76
CA LEU A 42 -3.06 -9.47 -0.84
C LEU A 42 -2.51 -10.90 -0.65
N ARG A 43 -3.39 -11.91 -0.57
CA ARG A 43 -2.97 -13.32 -0.51
C ARG A 43 -2.25 -13.75 -1.79
N THR A 44 -2.73 -13.32 -2.96
CA THR A 44 -2.08 -13.59 -4.24
C THR A 44 -0.68 -12.98 -4.27
N PHE A 45 -0.50 -11.72 -3.86
CA PHE A 45 0.83 -11.10 -3.77
C PHE A 45 1.76 -11.82 -2.80
N ASN A 46 1.27 -12.23 -1.63
CA ASN A 46 2.09 -13.02 -0.72
C ASN A 46 2.46 -14.40 -1.31
N GLY A 47 1.53 -15.05 -2.02
CA GLY A 47 1.80 -16.31 -2.73
C GLY A 47 2.86 -16.16 -3.82
N LEU A 48 2.78 -15.10 -4.64
CA LEU A 48 3.80 -14.78 -5.65
C LEU A 48 5.17 -14.52 -5.02
N ARG A 49 5.21 -13.78 -3.89
CA ARG A 49 6.44 -13.53 -3.14
C ARG A 49 7.08 -14.82 -2.61
N LEU A 50 6.28 -15.74 -2.07
CA LEU A 50 6.76 -17.04 -1.59
C LEU A 50 7.29 -17.90 -2.74
N GLY A 51 6.50 -18.05 -3.81
CA GLY A 51 6.90 -18.81 -4.99
C GLY A 51 8.16 -18.25 -5.67
N SER A 52 8.33 -16.92 -5.70
CA SER A 52 9.54 -16.30 -6.24
C SER A 52 10.78 -16.55 -5.38
N ARG A 53 10.63 -16.77 -4.06
CA ARG A 53 11.76 -17.11 -3.17
C ARG A 53 12.14 -18.59 -3.26
N GLU A 54 11.18 -19.44 -3.58
CA GLU A 54 11.37 -20.90 -3.68
C GLU A 54 11.80 -21.35 -5.08
N SER A 55 11.59 -20.51 -6.10
CA SER A 55 11.97 -20.83 -7.48
C SER A 55 13.44 -20.55 -7.75
N SER A 56 14.20 -21.59 -8.07
CA SER A 56 15.57 -21.50 -8.62
C SER A 56 15.61 -21.12 -10.10
N ALA A 57 14.44 -20.94 -10.74
CA ALA A 57 14.34 -20.60 -12.16
C ALA A 57 14.57 -19.10 -12.38
N PRO A 58 15.11 -18.68 -13.54
CA PRO A 58 15.26 -17.26 -13.85
C PRO A 58 13.90 -16.56 -13.73
N ALA A 59 13.91 -15.35 -13.15
CA ALA A 59 12.71 -14.59 -12.84
C ALA A 59 11.81 -14.49 -14.08
N SER A 60 10.64 -15.15 -14.02
CA SER A 60 9.59 -14.95 -15.01
C SER A 60 9.16 -13.47 -14.97
N PRO A 61 8.84 -12.83 -16.12
CA PRO A 61 8.37 -11.44 -16.16
C PRO A 61 7.19 -11.15 -15.23
N TYR A 62 6.41 -12.18 -14.91
CA TYR A 62 5.24 -12.12 -14.03
C TYR A 62 5.58 -12.18 -12.53
N ASN A 63 6.73 -12.77 -12.16
CA ASN A 63 7.21 -12.80 -10.77
C ASN A 63 7.84 -11.47 -10.34
N ASP A 64 8.10 -10.57 -11.29
CA ASP A 64 8.82 -9.32 -11.08
C ASP A 64 7.97 -8.21 -10.43
N ILE A 65 6.64 -8.38 -10.35
CA ILE A 65 5.74 -7.41 -9.69
C ILE A 65 6.18 -7.16 -8.25
N VAL A 66 6.65 -8.19 -7.53
CA VAL A 66 7.17 -8.07 -6.16
C VAL A 66 8.59 -7.48 -6.13
N ALA A 67 9.42 -7.77 -7.12
CA ALA A 67 10.78 -7.24 -7.21
C ALA A 67 10.82 -5.74 -7.50
N ARG A 68 9.80 -5.17 -8.14
CA ARG A 68 9.64 -3.71 -8.26
C ARG A 68 9.46 -2.99 -6.92
N TRP A 69 9.07 -3.70 -5.85
CA TRP A 69 8.98 -3.14 -4.51
C TRP A 69 10.30 -3.12 -3.75
N ARG A 70 11.42 -3.57 -4.34
CA ARG A 70 12.75 -3.53 -3.69
C ARG A 70 13.30 -2.11 -3.48
N ILE A 71 12.53 -1.11 -3.85
CA ILE A 71 12.79 0.32 -3.62
C ILE A 71 12.54 0.66 -2.13
N VAL A 72 11.68 -0.10 -1.43
CA VAL A 72 11.47 0.03 0.03
C VAL A 72 12.34 -0.99 0.79
N HIS A 73 12.72 -0.66 2.04
CA HIS A 73 13.37 -1.62 2.94
C HIS A 73 12.41 -2.73 3.38
N SER A 74 11.22 -2.31 3.82
CA SER A 74 10.21 -3.22 4.32
C SER A 74 8.83 -2.59 4.14
N PHE A 75 7.82 -3.43 3.92
CA PHE A 75 6.44 -3.00 3.92
C PHE A 75 5.50 -4.10 4.38
N ARG A 76 4.37 -3.71 4.94
CA ARG A 76 3.30 -4.58 5.40
C ARG A 76 1.96 -4.00 5.03
N TRP A 77 1.13 -4.82 4.41
CA TRP A 77 -0.30 -4.58 4.23
C TRP A 77 -1.09 -5.44 5.21
N ALA A 78 -2.13 -4.87 5.82
CA ALA A 78 -3.05 -5.61 6.68
C ALA A 78 -4.47 -5.06 6.54
N VAL A 79 -5.46 -5.94 6.61
CA VAL A 79 -6.86 -5.54 6.79
C VAL A 79 -7.15 -5.53 8.29
N VAL A 80 -7.52 -4.37 8.81
CA VAL A 80 -7.95 -4.15 10.19
C VAL A 80 -9.46 -4.24 10.22
N GLU A 81 -10.00 -5.25 10.91
CA GLU A 81 -11.44 -5.45 11.01
C GLU A 81 -12.10 -4.35 11.85
N GLY A 82 -13.17 -3.79 11.31
CA GLY A 82 -14.03 -2.84 11.99
C GLY A 82 -14.74 -3.50 13.17
N LYS A 83 -14.85 -2.76 14.27
CA LYS A 83 -15.62 -3.19 15.46
C LYS A 83 -16.68 -2.14 15.79
N ASN A 84 -17.80 -2.58 16.37
CA ASN A 84 -18.87 -1.70 16.84
C ASN A 84 -19.42 -0.73 15.76
N GLY A 85 -19.57 -1.22 14.53
CA GLY A 85 -20.09 -0.43 13.40
C GLY A 85 -19.07 0.46 12.69
N ALA A 86 -17.79 0.43 13.09
CA ALA A 86 -16.71 1.03 12.31
C ALA A 86 -16.45 0.24 11.01
N PRO A 87 -15.99 0.90 9.93
CA PRO A 87 -15.62 0.21 8.70
C PRO A 87 -14.35 -0.64 8.88
N ASP A 88 -14.19 -1.65 8.02
CA ASP A 88 -12.91 -2.31 7.83
C ASP A 88 -11.90 -1.32 7.22
N ARG A 89 -10.64 -1.41 7.63
CA ARG A 89 -9.59 -0.48 7.20
C ARG A 89 -8.38 -1.19 6.63
N LEU A 90 -7.74 -0.59 5.63
CA LEU A 90 -6.48 -1.04 5.09
C LEU A 90 -5.34 -0.28 5.79
N LEU A 91 -4.43 -1.03 6.40
CA LEU A 91 -3.20 -0.54 6.99
C LEU A 91 -2.03 -0.83 6.03
N LEU A 92 -1.23 0.20 5.75
CA LEU A 92 0.12 0.11 5.24
C LEU A 92 1.08 0.56 6.33
N ASN A 93 2.16 -0.17 6.54
CA ASN A 93 3.36 0.34 7.18
C ASN A 93 4.53 0.08 6.21
N VAL A 94 5.33 1.10 5.94
CA VAL A 94 6.44 1.02 4.99
C VAL A 94 7.61 1.87 5.43
N ASN A 95 8.83 1.33 5.25
CA ASN A 95 10.09 2.00 5.54
C ASN A 95 10.92 2.12 4.27
N PHE A 96 11.51 3.28 4.04
CA PHE A 96 12.32 3.56 2.85
C PHE A 96 13.38 4.62 3.12
N ASP A 97 14.40 4.67 2.27
CA ASP A 97 15.45 5.68 2.36
C ASP A 97 15.06 6.99 1.69
N GLY A 98 15.54 8.09 2.27
CA GLY A 98 15.49 9.41 1.67
C GLY A 98 14.25 10.21 2.02
N GLY A 99 14.08 11.32 1.29
CA GLY A 99 12.98 12.25 1.52
C GLY A 99 11.65 11.70 1.03
N TRP A 100 10.56 12.07 1.73
CA TRP A 100 9.20 11.65 1.42
C TRP A 100 8.79 11.95 -0.04
N GLU A 101 8.96 13.19 -0.52
CA GLU A 101 8.44 13.59 -1.84
C GLU A 101 9.14 12.90 -3.01
N PRO A 102 10.50 12.88 -3.11
CA PRO A 102 11.18 12.11 -4.15
C PRO A 102 10.75 10.64 -4.18
N TYR A 103 10.51 10.07 -3.00
CA TYR A 103 10.09 8.68 -2.86
C TYR A 103 8.67 8.45 -3.35
N MET A 104 7.72 9.31 -2.95
CA MET A 104 6.33 9.24 -3.45
C MET A 104 6.27 9.37 -4.97
N ARG A 105 7.14 10.18 -5.58
CA ARG A 105 7.20 10.30 -7.05
C ARG A 105 7.60 8.98 -7.70
N VAL A 106 8.62 8.31 -7.17
CA VAL A 106 9.07 7.00 -7.67
C VAL A 106 7.99 5.94 -7.50
N ILE A 107 7.32 5.90 -6.34
CA ILE A 107 6.21 4.97 -6.11
C ILE A 107 5.08 5.22 -7.11
N TRP A 108 4.63 6.47 -7.23
CA TRP A 108 3.52 6.81 -8.11
C TRP A 108 3.82 6.46 -9.58
N ASP A 109 5.02 6.82 -10.05
CA ASP A 109 5.46 6.58 -11.43
C ASP A 109 5.65 5.09 -11.74
N GLN A 110 6.34 4.34 -10.88
CA GLN A 110 6.76 2.97 -11.18
C GLN A 110 5.78 1.90 -10.67
N LEU A 111 5.08 2.19 -9.58
CA LEU A 111 4.23 1.23 -8.87
C LEU A 111 2.75 1.62 -8.89
N GLY A 112 2.37 2.77 -9.45
CA GLY A 112 1.00 3.28 -9.45
C GLY A 112 -0.05 2.24 -9.88
N SER A 113 0.17 1.58 -11.02
CA SER A 113 -0.76 0.55 -11.51
C SER A 113 -0.83 -0.70 -10.62
N THR A 114 0.24 -1.02 -9.89
CA THR A 114 0.23 -2.14 -8.94
C THR A 114 -0.44 -1.72 -7.63
N LEU A 115 -0.22 -0.49 -7.18
CA LEU A 115 -0.95 0.10 -6.06
C LEU A 115 -2.45 0.16 -6.34
N ASP A 116 -2.85 0.48 -7.56
CA ASP A 116 -4.25 0.52 -7.97
C ASP A 116 -4.97 -0.81 -7.73
N LEU A 117 -4.29 -1.95 -7.89
CA LEU A 117 -4.87 -3.27 -7.59
C LEU A 117 -5.25 -3.43 -6.11
N ILE A 118 -4.55 -2.73 -5.22
CA ILE A 118 -4.81 -2.72 -3.79
C ILE A 118 -5.78 -1.60 -3.44
N LEU A 119 -5.40 -0.36 -3.78
CA LEU A 119 -6.04 0.87 -3.32
C LEU A 119 -7.36 1.19 -4.04
N CYS A 120 -7.71 0.53 -5.15
CA CYS A 120 -9.05 0.66 -5.72
C CYS A 120 -10.18 0.20 -4.76
N HIS A 121 -9.84 -0.55 -3.71
CA HIS A 121 -10.77 -1.01 -2.69
C HIS A 121 -11.00 -0.02 -1.54
N VAL A 122 -10.20 1.06 -1.44
CA VAL A 122 -10.33 2.04 -0.34
C VAL A 122 -11.04 3.31 -0.79
N GLU A 123 -11.67 4.00 0.17
CA GLU A 123 -12.42 5.23 -0.07
C GLU A 123 -11.52 6.39 -0.50
N GLY A 124 -12.05 7.23 -1.40
CA GLY A 124 -11.39 8.45 -1.86
C GLY A 124 -10.10 8.27 -2.66
N TYR A 125 -9.64 7.05 -2.93
CA TYR A 125 -8.48 6.79 -3.77
C TYR A 125 -8.83 6.88 -5.26
N GLU A 126 -8.04 7.64 -6.01
CA GLU A 126 -8.13 7.78 -7.46
C GLU A 126 -6.99 7.02 -8.14
N LEU A 127 -7.31 6.26 -9.17
CA LEU A 127 -6.35 5.41 -9.89
C LEU A 127 -5.18 6.23 -10.44
N SER A 128 -3.98 5.66 -10.40
CA SER A 128 -2.76 6.37 -10.77
C SER A 128 -2.75 6.85 -12.22
N CYS A 129 -3.48 6.15 -13.11
CA CYS A 129 -3.64 6.56 -14.51
C CYS A 129 -4.57 7.75 -14.73
N ASN A 130 -5.39 8.09 -13.73
CA ASN A 130 -6.39 9.16 -13.81
C ASN A 130 -6.06 10.36 -12.91
N CYS A 131 -5.15 10.20 -11.93
CA CYS A 131 -4.79 11.26 -10.99
C CYS A 131 -3.39 11.83 -11.27
N SER A 132 -3.18 13.09 -10.90
CA SER A 132 -1.83 13.67 -10.90
C SER A 132 -1.04 13.21 -9.67
N PHE A 133 0.29 13.33 -9.73
CA PHE A 133 1.14 13.08 -8.57
C PHE A 133 0.70 13.89 -7.34
N GLU A 134 0.30 15.14 -7.52
CA GLU A 134 -0.12 16.02 -6.42
C GLU A 134 -1.42 15.54 -5.77
N ALA A 135 -2.35 14.99 -6.56
CA ALA A 135 -3.58 14.40 -6.04
C ALA A 135 -3.28 13.13 -5.22
N TYR A 136 -2.42 12.25 -5.77
CA TYR A 136 -1.92 11.07 -5.06
C TYR A 136 -1.21 11.45 -3.74
N ALA A 137 -0.25 12.37 -3.79
CA ALA A 137 0.52 12.83 -2.64
C ALA A 137 -0.38 13.42 -1.55
N ARG A 138 -1.40 14.21 -1.94
CA ARG A 138 -2.40 14.75 -1.01
C ARG A 138 -3.22 13.63 -0.37
N TRP A 139 -3.64 12.64 -1.15
CA TRP A 139 -4.37 11.48 -0.63
C TRP A 139 -3.52 10.69 0.38
N VAL A 140 -2.24 10.43 0.08
CA VAL A 140 -1.32 9.76 1.01
C VAL A 140 -1.21 10.54 2.31
N ARG A 141 -0.95 11.86 2.25
CA ARG A 141 -0.85 12.71 3.46
C ARG A 141 -2.15 12.76 4.27
N ALA A 142 -3.31 12.70 3.62
CA ALA A 142 -4.60 12.73 4.31
C ALA A 142 -4.91 11.44 5.10
N HIS A 143 -4.32 10.31 4.69
CA HIS A 143 -4.50 9.00 5.31
C HIS A 143 -3.29 8.55 6.14
N GLU A 144 -2.25 9.39 6.20
CA GLU A 144 -1.06 9.14 7.00
C GLU A 144 -1.39 9.29 8.49
N ILE A 145 -0.91 8.33 9.29
CA ILE A 145 -1.01 8.35 10.74
C ILE A 145 0.39 8.28 11.36
N SER A 146 0.53 8.79 12.58
CA SER A 146 1.80 8.77 13.29
C SER A 146 2.22 7.34 13.66
N ALA A 147 3.47 6.98 13.38
CA ALA A 147 4.12 5.87 14.06
C ALA A 147 4.55 6.33 15.45
N ASP A 148 3.82 5.90 16.48
CA ASP A 148 4.13 6.30 17.86
C ASP A 148 5.50 5.77 18.35
N PHE A 149 5.99 4.68 17.76
CA PHE A 149 7.32 4.11 18.02
C PHE A 149 7.85 3.37 16.78
N LEU A 150 9.11 3.63 16.43
CA LEU A 150 9.83 2.95 15.35
C LEU A 150 11.21 2.49 15.85
N PHE A 151 11.55 1.24 15.56
CA PHE A 151 12.88 0.66 15.81
C PHE A 151 13.33 -0.10 14.57
N ILE A 152 14.50 0.26 14.03
CA ILE A 152 15.14 -0.35 12.87
C ILE A 152 16.62 -0.51 13.22
N GLU A 153 17.20 -1.69 12.95
CA GLU A 153 18.62 -2.02 13.13
C GLU A 153 19.41 -1.90 11.81
#